data_AF-A0A3D2BJD7-F1
#
_entry.id   AF-A0A3D2BJD7-F1
#
_cell.length_a   1.000
_cell.length_b   1.000
_cell.length_c   1.000
_cell.angle_alpha   90.00
_cell.angle_beta   90.00
_cell.angle_gamma   90.00
#
_symmetry.space_group_name_H-M   'P 1'
#
loop_
_entity.id
_entity.type
_entity.pdbx_description
1 polymer ?
#
loop_
_entity_poly.entity_id
_entity_poly.type
_entity_poly.pdbx_seq_one_letter_code
_entity_poly.pdbx_strand_id
1 'polypeptide(L)'
;MGFYKSDNITLYSHPELQTIVLRWWESLFLSPDELRKKGIAPAPSRYKAELKRCESITAIMLTEGFRSLWLSFPPDLINQAKTEDIERWATIVAVLVYITQNSDKHFATVAGEKDDSKKSIISESRFLQLQSSRTHDEFIRRLRRILIQIKGKTDVLLMSKDIEKWVLEKQKIRSVQTNKQIIVEWAMKYYQAAI
;
A
#
# COMPACT_ATOMS: atom_id res chain seq x y z
N MET A 1 -15.67 1.68 13.58
CA MET A 1 -15.88 3.06 13.10
C MET A 1 -15.29 4.02 14.13
N GLY A 2 -14.33 4.88 13.74
CA GLY A 2 -13.96 6.10 14.49
C GLY A 2 -12.75 6.08 15.43
N PHE A 3 -11.50 6.07 14.91
CA PHE A 3 -10.30 6.54 15.65
C PHE A 3 -9.23 7.25 14.76
N TYR A 4 -9.59 7.58 13.52
CA TYR A 4 -8.79 8.40 12.59
C TYR A 4 -9.38 9.80 12.40
N LYS A 5 -10.02 10.36 13.43
CA LYS A 5 -10.26 11.81 13.50
C LYS A 5 -8.93 12.48 13.85
N SER A 6 -8.02 12.44 12.89
CA SER A 6 -6.83 13.28 12.82
C SER A 6 -7.06 14.17 11.61
N ASP A 7 -6.53 15.39 11.59
CA ASP A 7 -6.47 16.27 10.41
C ASP A 7 -5.61 15.67 9.27
N ASN A 8 -5.36 14.37 9.30
CA ASN A 8 -4.52 13.65 8.37
C ASN A 8 -5.32 13.35 7.10
N ILE A 9 -4.64 13.43 5.96
CA ILE A 9 -5.19 13.13 4.64
C ILE A 9 -5.24 11.61 4.46
N THR A 10 -6.29 10.98 5.00
CA THR A 10 -6.44 9.51 5.05
C THR A 10 -7.59 8.98 4.21
N LEU A 11 -7.50 7.72 3.80
CA LEU A 11 -8.57 6.98 3.14
C LEU A 11 -9.81 6.78 4.04
N TYR A 12 -9.66 6.95 5.35
CA TYR A 12 -10.75 6.87 6.33
C TYR A 12 -11.47 8.20 6.54
N SER A 13 -10.76 9.33 6.49
CA SER A 13 -11.33 10.67 6.64
C SER A 13 -11.89 11.21 5.32
N HIS A 14 -11.33 10.79 4.19
CA HIS A 14 -11.67 11.28 2.86
C HIS A 14 -11.94 10.09 1.90
N PRO A 15 -13.19 9.58 1.84
CA PRO A 15 -13.55 8.43 1.01
C PRO A 15 -13.27 8.63 -0.49
N GLU A 16 -13.31 9.86 -0.98
CA GLU A 16 -12.97 10.23 -2.35
C GLU A 16 -11.55 9.81 -2.75
N LEU A 17 -10.61 9.81 -1.78
CA LEU A 17 -9.23 9.40 -2.01
C LEU A 17 -9.12 7.92 -2.39
N GLN A 18 -10.08 7.07 -1.97
CA GLN A 18 -10.13 5.66 -2.38
C GLN A 18 -10.34 5.54 -3.90
N THR A 19 -11.22 6.36 -4.46
CA THR A 19 -11.46 6.36 -5.91
C THR A 19 -10.24 6.91 -6.65
N ILE A 20 -9.63 7.97 -6.13
CA ILE A 20 -8.48 8.62 -6.75
C ILE A 20 -7.27 7.67 -6.79
N VAL A 21 -6.91 7.06 -5.65
CA VAL A 21 -5.76 6.13 -5.60
C VAL A 21 -5.99 4.89 -6.46
N LEU A 22 -7.22 4.36 -6.50
CA LEU A 22 -7.55 3.22 -7.34
C LEU A 22 -7.43 3.59 -8.82
N ARG A 23 -7.99 4.72 -9.26
CA ARG A 23 -7.88 5.18 -10.65
C ARG A 23 -6.44 5.47 -11.07
N TRP A 24 -5.65 6.05 -10.16
CA TRP A 24 -4.21 6.24 -10.40
C TRP A 24 -3.50 4.90 -10.59
N TRP A 25 -3.75 3.91 -9.73
CA TRP A 25 -3.19 2.57 -9.90
C TRP A 25 -3.67 1.94 -11.21
N GLU A 26 -4.96 2.04 -11.53
CA GLU A 26 -5.52 1.51 -12.78
C GLU A 26 -4.83 2.10 -14.00
N SER A 27 -4.55 3.42 -14.01
CA SER A 27 -3.83 4.09 -15.10
C SER A 27 -2.43 3.54 -15.36
N LEU A 28 -1.80 2.88 -14.37
CA LEU A 28 -0.46 2.29 -14.46
C LEU A 28 -0.46 0.81 -14.88
N PHE A 29 -1.58 0.10 -14.76
CA PHE A 29 -1.62 -1.36 -14.86
C PHE A 29 -2.68 -1.92 -15.80
N LEU A 30 -3.81 -1.24 -15.99
CA LEU A 30 -4.87 -1.72 -16.88
C LEU A 30 -4.46 -1.57 -18.35
N SER A 31 -5.02 -2.43 -19.19
CA SER A 31 -4.84 -2.35 -20.63
C SER A 31 -5.55 -1.12 -21.21
N PRO A 32 -5.12 -0.63 -22.40
CA PRO A 32 -5.77 0.51 -23.06
C PRO A 32 -7.29 0.34 -23.24
N ASP A 33 -7.76 -0.89 -23.50
CA ASP A 33 -9.19 -1.17 -23.66
C ASP A 33 -9.98 -1.05 -22.35
N GLU A 34 -9.42 -1.56 -21.26
CA GLU A 34 -10.02 -1.43 -19.92
C GLU A 34 -10.04 0.03 -19.47
N LEU A 35 -8.96 0.77 -19.73
CA LEU A 35 -8.85 2.20 -19.44
C LEU A 35 -9.89 3.02 -20.21
N ARG A 36 -10.06 2.75 -21.50
CA ARG A 36 -11.09 3.39 -22.34
C ARG A 36 -12.50 3.16 -21.79
N LYS A 37 -12.81 1.93 -21.38
CA LYS A 37 -14.12 1.60 -20.77
C LYS A 37 -14.39 2.36 -19.47
N LYS A 38 -13.33 2.68 -18.72
CA LYS A 38 -13.41 3.43 -17.46
C LYS A 38 -13.25 4.95 -17.61
N GLY A 39 -12.95 5.44 -18.83
CA GLY A 39 -12.67 6.86 -19.07
C GLY A 39 -11.39 7.35 -18.38
N ILE A 40 -10.40 6.48 -18.21
CA ILE A 40 -9.12 6.80 -17.54
C ILE A 40 -8.04 6.94 -18.60
N ALA A 41 -7.24 8.02 -18.52
CA ALA A 41 -6.07 8.18 -19.38
C ALA A 41 -4.93 7.27 -18.91
N PRO A 42 -4.19 6.59 -19.83
CA PRO A 42 -3.04 5.79 -19.45
C PRO A 42 -1.94 6.68 -18.89
N ALA A 43 -1.34 6.25 -17.77
CA ALA A 43 -0.16 6.92 -17.25
C ALA A 43 1.07 6.61 -18.12
N PRO A 44 2.03 7.55 -18.23
CA PRO A 44 3.30 7.30 -18.88
C PRO A 44 4.01 6.07 -18.30
N SER A 45 4.53 5.20 -19.17
CA SER A 45 5.25 3.98 -18.77
C SER A 45 6.44 4.27 -17.83
N ARG A 46 7.05 5.47 -17.97
CA ARG A 46 8.14 5.94 -17.12
C ARG A 46 7.77 6.03 -15.64
N TYR A 47 6.52 6.35 -15.29
CA TYR A 47 6.10 6.54 -13.89
C TYR A 47 6.35 5.28 -13.07
N LYS A 48 5.88 4.14 -13.57
CA LYS A 48 6.07 2.84 -12.91
C LYS A 48 7.54 2.43 -12.85
N ALA A 49 8.30 2.68 -13.92
CA ALA A 49 9.72 2.32 -13.98
C ALA A 49 10.55 3.14 -12.98
N GLU A 50 10.29 4.44 -12.89
CA GLU A 50 10.94 5.37 -11.96
C GLU A 50 10.65 4.98 -10.50
N LEU A 51 9.37 4.83 -10.15
CA LEU A 51 8.93 4.45 -8.81
C LEU A 51 9.54 3.12 -8.34
N LYS A 52 9.70 2.14 -9.24
CA LYS A 52 10.32 0.84 -8.90
C LYS A 52 11.83 0.91 -8.65
N ARG A 53 12.50 1.95 -9.16
CA ARG A 53 13.95 2.14 -9.03
C ARG A 53 14.34 2.91 -7.77
N CYS A 54 13.42 3.69 -7.20
CA CYS A 54 13.68 4.40 -5.96
C CYS A 54 13.92 3.43 -4.79
N GLU A 55 14.92 3.74 -3.96
CA GLU A 55 15.31 2.93 -2.79
C GLU A 55 14.98 3.59 -1.45
N SER A 56 14.55 4.85 -1.46
CA SER A 56 14.15 5.61 -0.28
C SER A 56 12.82 6.32 -0.51
N ILE A 57 12.11 6.59 0.58
CA ILE A 57 10.87 7.37 0.58
C ILE A 57 11.06 8.78 -0.02
N THR A 58 12.18 9.44 0.28
CA THR A 58 12.50 10.76 -0.26
C THR A 58 12.64 10.73 -1.78
N ALA A 59 13.28 9.69 -2.32
CA ALA A 59 13.38 9.54 -3.78
C ALA A 59 12.00 9.34 -4.43
N ILE A 60 11.11 8.56 -3.80
CA ILE A 60 9.73 8.37 -4.27
C ILE A 60 8.97 9.70 -4.35
N MET A 61 9.07 10.55 -3.32
CA MET A 61 8.41 11.87 -3.28
C MET A 61 8.82 12.79 -4.42
N LEU A 62 10.02 12.59 -4.98
CA LEU A 62 10.56 13.39 -6.07
C LEU A 62 10.24 12.84 -7.46
N THR A 63 9.49 11.75 -7.57
CA THR A 63 9.11 11.17 -8.87
C THR A 63 7.89 11.86 -9.47
N GLU A 64 7.79 11.84 -10.80
CA GLU A 64 6.57 12.30 -11.48
C GLU A 64 5.38 11.37 -11.19
N GLY A 65 5.65 10.06 -11.06
CA GLY A 65 4.64 9.08 -10.71
C GLY A 65 3.95 9.38 -9.39
N PHE A 66 4.70 9.73 -8.35
CA PHE A 66 4.13 10.18 -7.07
C PHE A 66 3.37 11.51 -7.21
N ARG A 67 3.99 12.52 -7.84
CA ARG A 67 3.35 13.84 -8.01
C ARG A 67 2.01 13.75 -8.76
N SER A 68 1.90 12.86 -9.75
CA SER A 68 0.65 12.64 -10.50
C SER A 68 -0.50 12.16 -9.61
N LEU A 69 -0.23 11.31 -8.62
CA LEU A 69 -1.23 10.95 -7.61
C LEU A 69 -1.48 12.13 -6.68
N TRP A 70 -0.43 12.70 -6.09
CA TRP A 70 -0.55 13.73 -5.06
C TRP A 70 -1.35 14.95 -5.54
N LEU A 71 -1.08 15.41 -6.76
CA LEU A 71 -1.77 16.55 -7.37
C LEU A 71 -3.18 16.24 -7.87
N SER A 72 -3.62 14.98 -7.82
CA SER A 72 -5.00 14.60 -8.13
C SER A 72 -5.94 14.68 -6.92
N PHE A 73 -5.40 14.95 -5.73
CA PHE A 73 -6.21 15.17 -4.53
C PHE A 73 -6.86 16.56 -4.53
N PRO A 74 -7.96 16.75 -3.77
CA PRO A 74 -8.57 18.06 -3.60
C PRO A 74 -7.53 19.12 -3.14
N PRO A 75 -7.47 20.30 -3.77
CA PRO A 75 -6.46 21.32 -3.45
C PRO A 75 -6.45 21.73 -1.97
N ASP A 76 -7.62 21.81 -1.33
CA ASP A 76 -7.73 22.16 0.09
C ASP A 76 -7.00 21.16 0.99
N LEU A 77 -7.02 19.87 0.64
CA LEU A 77 -6.27 18.84 1.37
C LEU A 77 -4.77 19.03 1.14
N ILE A 78 -4.34 19.21 -0.11
CA ILE A 78 -2.93 19.41 -0.45
C ILE A 78 -2.35 20.62 0.30
N ASN A 79 -3.10 21.72 0.37
CA ASN A 79 -2.66 22.96 1.02
C ASN A 79 -2.52 22.84 2.55
N GLN A 80 -3.23 21.88 3.16
CA GLN A 80 -3.19 21.62 4.60
C GLN A 80 -2.28 20.44 4.96
N ALA A 81 -1.67 19.79 3.97
CA ALA A 81 -0.87 18.59 4.15
C ALA A 81 0.38 18.86 4.99
N LYS A 82 0.64 17.95 5.94
CA LYS A 82 1.89 17.93 6.70
C LYS A 82 2.91 17.02 6.01
N THR A 83 4.18 17.14 6.37
CA THR A 83 5.24 16.27 5.87
C THR A 83 4.90 14.78 6.07
N GLU A 84 4.31 14.45 7.22
CA GLU A 84 3.89 13.10 7.56
C GLU A 84 2.78 12.55 6.64
N ASP A 85 1.91 13.41 6.10
CA ASP A 85 0.90 13.01 5.11
C ASP A 85 1.57 12.67 3.79
N ILE A 86 2.52 13.49 3.35
CA ILE A 86 3.25 13.28 2.09
C ILE A 86 4.08 11.99 2.18
N GLU A 87 4.80 11.76 3.28
CA GLU A 87 5.56 10.53 3.52
C GLU A 87 4.65 9.30 3.53
N ARG A 88 3.49 9.37 4.20
CA ARG A 88 2.53 8.27 4.22
C ARG A 88 2.05 7.91 2.81
N TRP A 89 1.69 8.90 2.01
CA TRP A 89 1.27 8.67 0.63
C TRP A 89 2.41 8.20 -0.28
N ALA A 90 3.64 8.67 -0.05
CA ALA A 90 4.82 8.16 -0.73
C ALA A 90 5.06 6.68 -0.40
N THR A 91 4.86 6.27 0.86
CA THR A 91 4.94 4.87 1.29
C THR A 91 3.88 4.02 0.59
N ILE A 92 2.64 4.51 0.49
CA ILE A 92 1.56 3.83 -0.25
C ILE A 92 2.00 3.61 -1.71
N VAL A 93 2.36 4.68 -2.42
CA VAL A 93 2.78 4.64 -3.83
C VAL A 93 3.96 3.68 -4.05
N ALA A 94 4.96 3.71 -3.17
CA ALA A 94 6.14 2.85 -3.25
C ALA A 94 5.78 1.36 -3.20
N VAL A 95 4.69 1.00 -2.53
CA VAL A 95 4.19 -0.38 -2.43
C VAL A 95 3.24 -0.72 -3.58
N LEU A 96 2.30 0.18 -3.92
CA LEU A 96 1.26 -0.07 -4.92
C LEU A 96 1.82 -0.42 -6.30
N VAL A 97 2.99 0.12 -6.67
CA VAL A 97 3.66 -0.21 -7.94
C VAL A 97 4.12 -1.67 -8.06
N TYR A 98 4.05 -2.45 -6.98
CA TYR A 98 4.31 -3.90 -6.97
C TYR A 98 3.05 -4.74 -6.99
N ILE A 99 1.86 -4.15 -6.88
CA ILE A 99 0.58 -4.84 -7.04
C ILE A 99 0.24 -4.81 -8.52
N THR A 100 0.38 -5.95 -9.19
CA THR A 100 0.13 -6.08 -10.63
C THR A 100 -1.30 -6.56 -10.92
N GLN A 101 -2.00 -7.09 -9.93
CA GLN A 101 -3.33 -7.66 -10.08
C GLN A 101 -4.16 -7.26 -8.86
N ASN A 102 -5.18 -6.44 -9.08
CA ASN A 102 -6.16 -6.11 -8.04
C ASN A 102 -7.08 -7.32 -7.86
N SER A 103 -6.88 -8.05 -6.76
CA SER A 103 -7.75 -9.17 -6.37
C SER A 103 -8.67 -8.74 -5.22
N ASP A 104 -9.59 -9.62 -4.84
CA ASP A 104 -10.42 -9.50 -3.64
C ASP A 104 -9.72 -10.00 -2.36
N LYS A 105 -8.51 -10.58 -2.51
CA LYS A 105 -7.75 -11.18 -1.41
C LYS A 105 -6.79 -10.19 -0.77
N HIS A 106 -6.68 -10.30 0.55
CA HIS A 106 -5.70 -9.57 1.33
C HIS A 106 -4.30 -10.17 1.20
N PHE A 107 -3.24 -9.36 1.08
CA PHE A 107 -1.87 -9.86 0.84
C PHE A 107 -1.41 -10.88 1.89
N ALA A 108 -1.72 -10.66 3.18
CA ALA A 108 -1.39 -11.58 4.26
C ALA A 108 -2.04 -12.97 4.07
N THR A 109 -3.28 -13.02 3.58
CA THR A 109 -3.95 -14.28 3.24
C THR A 109 -3.22 -14.98 2.11
N VAL A 110 -2.95 -14.28 1.00
CA VAL A 110 -2.20 -14.84 -0.13
C VAL A 110 -0.80 -15.29 0.28
N ALA A 111 -0.15 -14.57 1.19
CA ALA A 111 1.16 -14.93 1.71
C ALA A 111 1.14 -16.26 2.50
N GLY A 112 0.06 -16.54 3.23
CA GLY A 112 -0.11 -17.74 4.03
C GLY A 112 -0.60 -18.97 3.25
N GLU A 113 -1.29 -18.76 2.12
CA GLU A 113 -1.78 -19.83 1.23
C GLU A 113 -0.66 -20.81 0.86
N LYS A 114 -1.01 -22.10 0.77
CA LYS A 114 -0.07 -23.15 0.37
C LYS A 114 0.11 -23.19 -1.14
N ASP A 115 1.36 -23.32 -1.57
CA ASP A 115 1.70 -23.63 -2.95
C ASP A 115 1.63 -25.15 -3.22
N ASP A 116 2.00 -25.55 -4.44
CA ASP A 116 2.02 -26.96 -4.86
C ASP A 116 2.92 -27.84 -3.98
N SER A 117 3.88 -27.25 -3.27
CA SER A 117 4.78 -27.94 -2.32
C SER A 117 4.19 -28.08 -0.91
N LYS A 118 2.91 -27.70 -0.73
CA LYS A 118 2.19 -27.67 0.56
C LYS A 118 2.81 -26.72 1.60
N LYS A 119 3.70 -25.82 1.17
CA LYS A 119 4.29 -24.78 2.02
C LYS A 119 3.62 -23.46 1.74
N SER A 120 3.51 -22.60 2.75
CA SER A 120 3.04 -21.23 2.55
C SER A 120 3.90 -20.51 1.51
N ILE A 121 3.27 -19.74 0.61
CA ILE A 121 3.95 -18.97 -0.45
C ILE A 121 5.06 -18.10 0.14
N ILE A 122 4.80 -17.51 1.30
CA ILE A 122 5.79 -16.79 2.10
C ILE A 122 6.08 -17.61 3.35
N SER A 123 7.35 -17.78 3.70
CA SER A 123 7.71 -18.45 4.95
C SER A 123 7.36 -17.56 6.16
N GLU A 124 7.02 -18.21 7.27
CA GLU A 124 6.68 -17.53 8.52
C GLU A 124 7.79 -16.57 8.98
N SER A 125 9.05 -17.00 8.91
CA SER A 125 10.20 -16.14 9.26
C SER A 125 10.24 -14.85 8.43
N ARG A 126 9.94 -14.91 7.12
CA ARG A 126 9.91 -13.72 6.26
C ARG A 126 8.72 -12.81 6.61
N PHE A 127 7.59 -13.41 6.99
CA PHE A 127 6.41 -12.66 7.40
C PHE A 127 6.61 -11.97 8.76
N LEU A 128 7.23 -12.63 9.73
CA LEU A 128 7.64 -12.03 11.01
C LEU A 128 8.66 -10.90 10.81
N GLN A 129 9.58 -11.05 9.86
CA GLN A 129 10.47 -9.95 9.47
C GLN A 129 9.67 -8.75 8.95
N LEU A 130 8.65 -8.92 8.10
CA LEU A 130 7.81 -7.79 7.69
C LEU A 130 7.20 -7.07 8.92
N GLN A 131 6.61 -7.81 9.86
CA GLN A 131 5.94 -7.24 11.04
C GLN A 131 6.88 -6.47 11.97
N SER A 132 8.15 -6.89 12.06
CA SER A 132 9.18 -6.26 12.89
C SER A 132 9.83 -5.01 12.29
N SER A 133 9.38 -4.54 11.10
CA SER A 133 9.93 -3.36 10.45
C SER A 133 9.81 -2.10 11.33
N ARG A 134 10.87 -1.29 11.38
CA ARG A 134 10.92 -0.09 12.23
C ARG A 134 10.87 1.20 11.44
N THR A 135 11.40 1.20 10.22
CA THR A 135 11.44 2.37 9.34
C THR A 135 10.60 2.16 8.09
N HIS A 136 10.21 3.27 7.43
CA HIS A 136 9.51 3.21 6.14
C HIS A 136 10.32 2.42 5.09
N ASP A 137 11.63 2.67 4.98
CA ASP A 137 12.47 2.00 3.99
C ASP A 137 12.59 0.49 4.24
N GLU A 138 12.72 0.06 5.50
CA GLU A 138 12.70 -1.36 5.86
C GLU A 138 11.37 -2.02 5.50
N PHE A 139 10.27 -1.34 5.85
CA PHE A 139 8.92 -1.80 5.59
C PHE A 139 8.66 -1.97 4.09
N ILE A 140 8.93 -0.92 3.30
CA ILE A 140 8.79 -0.92 1.83
C ILE A 140 9.65 -2.05 1.23
N ARG A 141 10.91 -2.17 1.64
CA ARG A 141 11.82 -3.20 1.11
C ARG A 141 11.30 -4.62 1.39
N ARG A 142 10.84 -4.89 2.62
CA ARG A 142 10.33 -6.22 3.02
C ARG A 142 9.00 -6.52 2.32
N LEU A 143 8.09 -5.56 2.27
CA LEU A 143 6.79 -5.71 1.63
C LEU A 143 6.91 -5.89 0.12
N ARG A 144 7.79 -5.13 -0.54
CA ARG A 144 8.15 -5.32 -1.96
C ARG A 144 8.54 -6.76 -2.26
N ARG A 145 9.40 -7.37 -1.45
CA ARG A 145 9.84 -8.76 -1.65
C ARG A 145 8.68 -9.75 -1.53
N ILE A 146 7.79 -9.52 -0.57
CA ILE A 146 6.57 -10.34 -0.41
C ILE A 146 5.65 -10.18 -1.62
N LEU A 147 5.40 -8.94 -2.07
CA LEU A 147 4.56 -8.66 -3.24
C LEU A 147 5.10 -9.31 -4.50
N ILE A 148 6.41 -9.31 -4.72
CA ILE A 148 7.04 -10.02 -5.84
C ILE A 148 6.78 -11.53 -5.74
N GLN A 149 6.92 -12.13 -4.55
CA GLN A 149 6.70 -13.56 -4.34
C GLN A 149 5.24 -13.98 -4.54
N ILE A 150 4.27 -13.17 -4.09
CA ILE A 150 2.85 -13.40 -4.35
C ILE A 150 2.40 -12.92 -5.75
N LYS A 151 3.34 -12.61 -6.66
CA LYS A 151 3.08 -12.16 -8.03
C LYS A 151 2.18 -10.92 -8.12
N GLY A 152 2.28 -10.04 -7.14
CA GLY A 152 1.53 -8.79 -7.05
C GLY A 152 0.01 -8.97 -6.93
N LYS A 153 -0.44 -10.13 -6.43
CA LYS A 153 -1.87 -10.45 -6.25
C LYS A 153 -2.36 -10.03 -4.87
N THR A 154 -3.04 -8.89 -4.79
CA THR A 154 -3.72 -8.43 -3.56
C THR A 154 -4.68 -7.31 -3.91
N ASP A 155 -5.66 -7.07 -3.05
CA ASP A 155 -6.52 -5.90 -3.10
C ASP A 155 -5.71 -4.61 -2.88
N VAL A 156 -5.84 -3.67 -3.81
CA VAL A 156 -5.13 -2.38 -3.84
C VAL A 156 -5.59 -1.45 -2.72
N LEU A 157 -6.91 -1.40 -2.45
CA LEU A 157 -7.48 -0.50 -1.46
C LEU A 157 -7.25 -1.01 -0.03
N LEU A 158 -7.37 -2.30 0.19
CA LEU A 158 -7.02 -2.92 1.48
C LEU A 158 -5.53 -2.71 1.76
N MET A 159 -4.65 -2.94 0.78
CA MET A 159 -3.23 -2.65 0.95
C MET A 159 -2.96 -1.18 1.29
N SER A 160 -3.64 -0.25 0.61
CA SER A 160 -3.46 1.18 0.89
C SER A 160 -3.88 1.54 2.33
N LYS A 161 -5.02 1.00 2.78
CA LYS A 161 -5.54 1.18 4.16
C LYS A 161 -4.60 0.58 5.20
N ASP A 162 -4.05 -0.60 4.93
CA ASP A 162 -3.12 -1.31 5.80
C ASP A 162 -1.81 -0.56 5.99
N ILE A 163 -1.22 -0.07 4.90
CA ILE A 163 0.00 0.75 4.94
C ILE A 163 -0.26 2.01 5.75
N GLU A 164 -1.39 2.68 5.49
CA GLU A 164 -1.75 3.89 6.20
C GLU A 164 -1.88 3.65 7.71
N LYS A 165 -2.57 2.58 8.09
CA LYS A 165 -2.68 2.14 9.48
C LYS A 165 -1.30 1.85 10.07
N TRP A 166 -0.43 1.11 9.38
CA TRP A 166 0.93 0.83 9.83
C TRP A 166 1.73 2.11 10.10
N VAL A 167 1.70 3.09 9.19
CA VAL A 167 2.39 4.38 9.35
C VAL A 167 1.81 5.16 10.54
N LEU A 168 0.49 5.25 10.65
CA LEU A 168 -0.18 5.98 11.73
C LEU A 168 0.05 5.34 13.11
N GLU A 169 0.12 4.01 13.19
CA GLU A 169 0.46 3.29 14.42
C GLU A 169 1.89 3.58 14.87
N LYS A 170 2.83 3.77 13.94
CA LYS A 170 4.22 4.16 14.25
C LYS A 170 4.36 5.62 14.68
N GLN A 171 3.54 6.52 14.13
CA GLN A 171 3.54 7.94 14.48
C GLN A 171 2.89 8.21 15.86
N LYS A 172 2.00 7.33 16.32
CA LYS A 172 1.38 7.45 17.65
C LYS A 172 2.35 6.95 18.74
N ILE A 173 2.80 7.87 19.58
CA ILE A 173 3.62 7.57 20.79
C ILE A 173 2.83 6.74 21.83
N ARG A 174 1.48 6.75 21.78
CA ARG A 174 0.61 6.03 22.74
C ARG A 174 0.08 4.70 22.18
N SER A 175 0.08 3.70 23.05
CA SER A 175 -0.24 2.30 22.78
C SER A 175 -1.58 2.11 22.06
N VAL A 176 -1.50 1.65 20.81
CA VAL A 176 -2.62 0.99 20.14
C VAL A 176 -2.89 -0.30 20.91
N GLN A 177 -4.14 -0.53 21.34
CA GLN A 177 -4.55 -1.80 21.95
C GLN A 177 -4.03 -2.95 21.08
N THR A 178 -3.32 -3.92 21.68
CA THR A 178 -2.56 -4.95 20.96
C THR A 178 -3.39 -5.70 19.92
N ASN A 179 -4.67 -5.98 20.23
CA ASN A 179 -5.60 -6.67 19.33
C ASN A 179 -6.08 -5.85 18.12
N LYS A 180 -5.76 -4.55 18.06
CA LYS A 180 -6.13 -3.64 16.97
C LYS A 180 -4.94 -3.24 16.10
N GLN A 181 -3.74 -3.69 16.44
CA GLN A 181 -2.54 -3.40 15.66
C GLN A 181 -2.60 -4.12 14.31
N ILE A 182 -2.21 -3.41 13.25
CA ILE A 182 -2.24 -3.98 11.90
C ILE A 182 -1.39 -5.25 11.78
N ILE A 183 -0.27 -5.31 12.50
CA ILE A 183 0.61 -6.49 12.50
C ILE A 183 -0.09 -7.74 13.04
N VAL A 184 -1.03 -7.58 13.98
CA VAL A 184 -1.81 -8.70 14.55
C VAL A 184 -2.91 -9.13 13.57
N GLU A 185 -3.56 -8.18 12.90
CA GLU A 185 -4.53 -8.48 11.82
C GLU A 185 -3.86 -9.23 10.67
N TRP A 186 -2.65 -8.83 10.28
CA TRP A 186 -1.82 -9.54 9.30
C TRP A 186 -1.47 -10.95 9.76
N ALA A 187 -1.02 -11.12 11.01
CA ALA A 187 -0.71 -12.42 11.58
C ALA A 187 -1.93 -13.35 11.54
N MET A 188 -3.09 -12.89 12.02
CA MET A 188 -4.33 -13.68 12.01
C MET A 188 -4.69 -14.16 10.59
N LYS A 189 -4.67 -13.26 9.60
CA LYS A 189 -4.98 -13.61 8.20
C LYS A 189 -3.98 -14.59 7.60
N TYR A 190 -2.70 -14.42 7.88
CA TYR A 190 -1.63 -15.29 7.40
C TYR A 190 -1.76 -16.70 8.00
N TYR A 191 -1.84 -16.81 9.33
CA TYR A 191 -1.90 -18.11 9.98
C TYR A 191 -3.20 -18.86 9.68
N GLN A 192 -4.33 -18.16 9.54
CA GLN A 192 -5.59 -18.78 9.10
C GLN A 192 -5.49 -19.40 7.71
N ALA A 193 -4.75 -18.76 6.79
CA ALA A 193 -4.55 -19.26 5.43
C ALA A 193 -3.49 -20.38 5.33
N ALA A 194 -2.60 -20.48 6.33
CA ALA A 194 -1.51 -21.47 6.37
C ALA A 194 -1.93 -22.84 6.94
N ILE A 195 -3.16 -22.95 7.45
CA ILE A 195 -3.72 -24.19 8.02
C ILE A 195 -3.88 -25.27 6.94
#